data_AF-A0A8V8TLU0-F1
#
_entry.id   AF-A0A8V8TLU0-F1
#
_cell.length_a   1.000
_cell.length_b   1.000
_cell.length_c   1.000
_cell.angle_alpha   90.00
_cell.angle_beta   90.00
_cell.angle_gamma   90.00
#
_symmetry.space_group_name_H-M   'P 1'
#
loop_
_entity.id
_entity.type
_entity.pdbx_description
1 polymer ?
#
loop_
_entity_poly.entity_id
_entity_poly.type
_entity_poly.pdbx_seq_one_letter_code
_entity_poly.pdbx_strand_id
1 'polypeptide(L)'
;MNVVFAVKQYISKMIEDSGPGMKVLLMDKETTGIVSMVYTQSEILQKEVYLFERIDSQNREIMKHLKAICFLRPTKENVDYIIQELRRPKYTIYFIYFSNVISKSDVKSLAEADEQEVVAEVQEFYGDYIAVNPHLFSLNILGCCQGRNWDPAQLSRTTQGLTALLLSLKKCPMIRYQLSSEAAKRLAECVKQVITKEYELFEFRRTEVPPLLLILDRCDDAITPLLNQWTYQAMVHELLGINNNRIDLSRVPGISKDLREVVLSAENDEFYANNMYLNFAEIGSNIKNLMEDFQKKKPKEQQKLESIADMKNIKRLLQNPKVTEFDAARLVMLYALHYERHSSNSLPGLMMDLRNKGVSEKYRKLVSAVVEYGGKRVRGSDLFSPKDAVAITKQFLKGLKGVENVYTQHQPFLHETLDHLIKGRLKENLYPYLGPSTLRDRPQDIIVFVIGGATYEEALTVYNLNRTTPGVRIVLGGTTVHNTKSFLEEVLASGLHSRSKESSQVTSRSASRR
;
A
#
# COMPACT_ATOMS: atom_id res chain seq x y z
N MET A 1 -1.37 -16.47 -7.98
CA MET A 1 -1.96 -15.47 -7.08
C MET A 1 -1.58 -14.12 -7.67
N ASN A 2 -2.50 -13.47 -8.39
CA ASN A 2 -2.24 -12.21 -9.11
C ASN A 2 -3.44 -11.28 -8.90
N VAL A 3 -3.24 -10.20 -8.16
CA VAL A 3 -4.32 -9.28 -7.77
C VAL A 3 -4.79 -8.40 -8.93
N VAL A 4 -3.89 -8.00 -9.82
CA VAL A 4 -4.22 -7.22 -11.03
C VAL A 4 -5.12 -8.06 -11.95
N PHE A 5 -4.73 -9.31 -12.18
CA PHE A 5 -5.52 -10.22 -12.99
C PHE A 5 -6.91 -10.48 -12.39
N ALA A 6 -7.01 -10.67 -11.07
CA ALA A 6 -8.29 -10.91 -10.40
C ALA A 6 -9.28 -9.75 -10.61
N VAL A 7 -8.84 -8.50 -10.43
CA VAL A 7 -9.68 -7.32 -10.66
C VAL A 7 -9.98 -7.13 -12.15
N LYS A 8 -8.99 -7.34 -13.04
CA LYS A 8 -9.18 -7.24 -14.49
C LYS A 8 -10.23 -8.24 -14.99
N GLN A 9 -10.28 -9.46 -14.43
CA GLN A 9 -11.30 -10.45 -14.74
C GLN A 9 -12.71 -10.01 -14.34
N TYR A 10 -12.89 -9.44 -13.14
CA TYR A 10 -14.19 -8.90 -12.73
C TYR A 10 -14.69 -7.81 -13.68
N ILE A 11 -13.85 -6.81 -13.99
CA ILE A 11 -14.25 -5.72 -14.88
C ILE A 11 -14.53 -6.22 -16.29
N SER A 12 -13.74 -7.18 -16.79
CA SER A 12 -14.01 -7.82 -18.09
C SER A 12 -15.39 -8.47 -18.10
N LYS A 13 -15.71 -9.20 -17.04
CA LYS A 13 -17.00 -9.88 -16.89
C LYS A 13 -18.17 -8.89 -16.83
N MET A 14 -18.04 -7.77 -16.13
CA MET A 14 -19.08 -6.71 -16.12
C MET A 14 -19.38 -6.20 -17.53
N ILE A 15 -18.33 -5.99 -18.33
CA ILE A 15 -18.47 -5.46 -19.70
C ILE A 15 -19.04 -6.51 -20.65
N GLU A 16 -18.66 -7.78 -20.48
CA GLU A 16 -19.17 -8.90 -21.27
C GLU A 16 -20.64 -9.18 -20.97
N ASP A 17 -21.04 -9.17 -19.69
CA ASP A 17 -22.42 -9.44 -19.26
C ASP A 17 -23.40 -8.38 -19.74
N SER A 18 -22.94 -7.13 -19.93
CA SER A 18 -23.74 -6.05 -20.51
C SER A 18 -24.08 -6.24 -22.01
N GLY A 19 -23.48 -7.24 -22.66
CA GLY A 19 -23.66 -7.55 -24.08
C GLY A 19 -23.06 -6.48 -25.02
N PRO A 20 -23.25 -6.60 -26.36
CA PRO A 20 -22.70 -5.65 -27.31
C PRO A 20 -23.41 -4.29 -27.29
N GLY A 21 -22.76 -3.25 -27.81
CA GLY A 21 -23.33 -1.90 -27.98
C GLY A 21 -22.67 -0.83 -27.12
N MET A 22 -23.09 0.42 -27.30
CA MET A 22 -22.47 1.57 -26.64
C MET A 22 -22.80 1.60 -25.14
N LYS A 23 -21.74 1.64 -24.32
CA LYS A 23 -21.83 1.59 -22.86
C LYS A 23 -21.24 2.84 -22.20
N VAL A 24 -21.80 3.19 -21.05
CA VAL A 24 -21.22 4.10 -20.06
C VAL A 24 -20.83 3.31 -18.83
N LEU A 25 -19.62 3.57 -18.31
CA LEU A 25 -19.18 3.04 -17.02
C LEU A 25 -19.38 4.12 -15.94
N LEU A 26 -20.29 3.84 -15.03
CA LEU A 26 -20.70 4.72 -13.94
C LEU A 26 -20.08 4.25 -12.63
N MET A 27 -19.23 5.07 -12.03
CA MET A 27 -18.39 4.70 -10.89
C MET A 27 -18.52 5.68 -9.74
N ASP A 28 -18.01 5.31 -8.57
CA ASP A 28 -17.80 6.23 -7.47
C ASP A 28 -16.33 6.65 -7.39
N LYS A 29 -15.97 7.43 -6.38
CA LYS A 29 -14.60 7.92 -6.17
C LYS A 29 -13.58 6.78 -6.02
N GLU A 30 -13.92 5.73 -5.28
CA GLU A 30 -13.03 4.61 -5.00
C GLU A 30 -12.96 3.64 -6.19
N THR A 31 -14.09 3.24 -6.76
CA THR A 31 -14.13 2.30 -7.89
C THR A 31 -13.52 2.88 -9.16
N THR A 32 -13.57 4.21 -9.35
CA THR A 32 -12.80 4.89 -10.41
C THR A 32 -11.30 4.60 -10.27
N GLY A 33 -10.77 4.68 -9.04
CA GLY A 33 -9.38 4.36 -8.75
C GLY A 33 -9.06 2.90 -9.07
N ILE A 34 -9.92 1.97 -8.66
CA ILE A 34 -9.76 0.52 -8.89
C ILE A 34 -9.68 0.21 -10.39
N VAL A 35 -10.63 0.70 -11.18
CA VAL A 35 -10.68 0.45 -12.63
C VAL A 35 -9.47 1.07 -13.33
N SER A 36 -9.07 2.29 -12.95
CA SER A 36 -7.95 3.01 -13.56
C SER A 36 -6.59 2.32 -13.41
N MET A 37 -6.47 1.39 -12.47
CA MET A 37 -5.21 0.66 -12.22
C MET A 37 -5.02 -0.54 -13.13
N VAL A 38 -6.10 -1.14 -13.62
CA VAL A 38 -6.06 -2.42 -14.35
C VAL A 38 -6.48 -2.31 -15.81
N TYR A 39 -6.99 -1.13 -16.20
CA TYR A 39 -7.42 -0.85 -17.55
C TYR A 39 -7.05 0.57 -17.97
N THR A 40 -6.52 0.68 -19.19
CA THR A 40 -6.40 1.95 -19.89
C THR A 40 -7.71 2.36 -20.54
N GLN A 41 -7.85 3.65 -20.84
CA GLN A 41 -8.99 4.14 -21.62
C GLN A 41 -9.06 3.46 -22.99
N SER A 42 -7.92 3.27 -23.67
CA SER A 42 -7.86 2.60 -24.98
C SER A 42 -8.37 1.16 -24.94
N GLU A 43 -7.96 0.37 -23.93
CA GLU A 43 -8.42 -1.02 -23.77
C GLU A 43 -9.92 -1.10 -23.47
N ILE A 44 -10.46 -0.18 -22.65
CA ILE A 44 -11.89 -0.15 -22.33
C ILE A 44 -12.73 0.32 -23.52
N LEU A 45 -12.24 1.30 -24.30
CA LEU A 45 -12.89 1.77 -25.52
C LEU A 45 -13.05 0.65 -26.55
N GLN A 46 -12.03 -0.21 -26.70
CA GLN A 46 -12.09 -1.40 -27.56
C GLN A 46 -13.18 -2.40 -27.12
N LYS A 47 -13.69 -2.28 -25.89
CA LYS A 47 -14.78 -3.10 -25.34
C LYS A 47 -16.14 -2.37 -25.35
N GLU A 48 -16.27 -1.33 -26.19
CA GLU A 48 -17.49 -0.54 -26.45
C GLU A 48 -17.96 0.33 -25.28
N VAL A 49 -17.09 0.59 -24.31
CA VAL A 49 -17.37 1.53 -23.21
C VAL A 49 -16.73 2.88 -23.58
N TYR A 50 -17.59 3.82 -23.99
CA TYR A 50 -17.16 5.10 -24.56
C TYR A 50 -17.17 6.26 -23.57
N LEU A 51 -17.96 6.13 -22.51
CA LEU A 51 -18.17 7.19 -21.55
C LEU A 51 -17.84 6.68 -20.13
N PHE A 52 -17.17 7.54 -19.37
CA PHE A 52 -16.81 7.28 -17.97
C PHE A 52 -17.36 8.41 -17.14
N GLU A 53 -18.24 8.08 -16.20
CA GLU A 53 -18.88 9.09 -15.36
C GLU A 53 -18.85 8.68 -13.89
N ARG A 54 -19.00 9.69 -13.04
CA ARG A 54 -19.17 9.51 -11.60
C ARG A 54 -20.64 9.60 -11.22
N ILE A 55 -21.12 8.66 -10.41
CA ILE A 55 -22.53 8.59 -9.98
C ILE A 55 -22.96 9.86 -9.24
N ASP A 56 -22.06 10.46 -8.46
CA ASP A 56 -22.27 11.69 -7.70
C ASP A 56 -22.18 12.97 -8.55
N SER A 57 -21.91 12.85 -9.85
CA SER A 57 -21.94 14.00 -10.76
C SER A 57 -23.37 14.41 -11.09
N GLN A 58 -23.70 15.67 -10.79
CA GLN A 58 -25.06 16.21 -10.98
C GLN A 58 -25.39 16.53 -12.45
N ASN A 59 -24.40 16.93 -13.24
CA ASN A 59 -24.58 17.44 -14.61
C ASN A 59 -24.49 16.36 -15.71
N ARG A 60 -24.81 15.10 -15.41
CA ARG A 60 -24.82 14.02 -16.42
C ARG A 60 -26.00 14.19 -17.37
N GLU A 61 -25.75 14.09 -18.67
CA GLU A 61 -26.76 14.23 -19.72
C GLU A 61 -27.61 12.95 -19.86
N ILE A 62 -28.79 13.08 -20.47
CA ILE A 62 -29.67 11.94 -20.74
C ILE A 62 -29.24 11.30 -22.07
N MET A 63 -28.86 10.04 -22.04
CA MET A 63 -28.37 9.29 -23.21
C MET A 63 -29.07 7.93 -23.31
N LYS A 64 -30.35 7.94 -23.72
CA LYS A 64 -31.23 6.75 -23.86
C LYS A 64 -30.86 5.77 -24.98
N HIS A 65 -29.66 5.90 -25.54
CA HIS A 65 -29.06 4.94 -26.47
C HIS A 65 -27.89 4.17 -25.84
N LEU A 66 -27.49 4.53 -24.61
CA LEU A 66 -26.39 3.90 -23.88
C LEU A 66 -26.90 2.91 -22.84
N LYS A 67 -26.13 1.84 -22.64
CA LYS A 67 -26.23 0.93 -21.51
C LYS A 67 -25.35 1.40 -20.37
N ALA A 68 -25.85 1.40 -19.14
CA ALA A 68 -25.08 1.78 -17.97
C ALA A 68 -24.53 0.55 -17.24
N ILE A 69 -23.22 0.52 -17.05
CA ILE A 69 -22.53 -0.41 -16.16
C ILE A 69 -22.19 0.38 -14.90
N CYS A 70 -22.89 0.13 -13.81
CA CYS A 70 -22.60 0.75 -12.52
C CYS A 70 -21.62 -0.15 -11.75
N PHE A 71 -20.44 0.36 -11.40
CA PHE A 71 -19.51 -0.34 -10.49
C PHE A 71 -19.23 0.52 -9.26
N LEU A 72 -19.81 0.15 -8.13
CA LEU A 72 -19.93 1.01 -6.94
C LEU A 72 -19.62 0.25 -5.66
N ARG A 73 -19.06 0.92 -4.65
CA ARG A 73 -19.02 0.37 -3.29
C ARG A 73 -20.43 0.38 -2.68
N PRO A 74 -20.83 -0.63 -1.90
CA PRO A 74 -22.14 -0.67 -1.25
C PRO A 74 -22.18 0.25 0.00
N THR A 75 -21.88 1.54 -0.19
CA THR A 75 -22.03 2.55 0.87
C THR A 75 -23.43 3.13 0.82
N LYS A 76 -23.91 3.66 1.95
CA LYS A 76 -25.22 4.32 2.03
C LYS A 76 -25.35 5.44 0.99
N GLU A 77 -24.30 6.26 0.85
CA GLU A 77 -24.25 7.36 -0.11
C GLU A 77 -24.41 6.86 -1.56
N ASN A 78 -23.68 5.80 -1.94
CA ASN A 78 -23.78 5.24 -3.29
C ASN A 78 -25.14 4.61 -3.55
N VAL A 79 -25.71 3.91 -2.57
CA VAL A 79 -27.07 3.34 -2.68
C VAL A 79 -28.08 4.47 -2.89
N ASP A 80 -27.99 5.55 -2.12
CA ASP A 80 -28.85 6.72 -2.28
C ASP A 80 -28.70 7.37 -3.67
N TYR A 81 -27.48 7.47 -4.21
CA TYR A 81 -27.26 7.99 -5.55
C TYR A 81 -27.85 7.09 -6.64
N ILE A 82 -27.73 5.76 -6.53
CA ILE A 82 -28.36 4.84 -7.48
C ILE A 82 -29.89 4.93 -7.38
N ILE A 83 -30.46 5.00 -6.17
CA ILE A 83 -31.91 5.17 -5.99
C ILE A 83 -32.40 6.43 -6.70
N GLN A 84 -31.67 7.54 -6.60
CA GLN A 84 -32.00 8.77 -7.32
C GLN A 84 -31.88 8.61 -8.84
N GLU A 85 -30.85 7.89 -9.30
CA GLU A 85 -30.66 7.56 -10.72
C GLU A 85 -31.82 6.71 -11.27
N LEU A 86 -32.24 5.66 -10.56
CA LEU A 86 -33.30 4.74 -11.01
C LEU A 86 -34.69 5.39 -11.05
N ARG A 87 -34.95 6.37 -10.18
CA ARG A 87 -36.20 7.17 -10.23
C ARG A 87 -36.28 8.05 -11.48
N ARG A 88 -35.13 8.46 -12.04
CA ARG A 88 -35.04 9.32 -13.23
C ARG A 88 -33.91 8.83 -14.12
N PRO A 89 -34.06 7.63 -14.73
CA PRO A 89 -32.95 6.96 -15.39
C PRO A 89 -32.50 7.78 -16.58
N LYS A 90 -31.19 8.01 -16.70
CA LYS A 90 -30.56 8.72 -17.82
C LYS A 90 -30.22 7.79 -18.98
N TYR A 91 -30.11 6.49 -18.70
CA TYR A 91 -29.72 5.45 -19.63
C TYR A 91 -30.89 4.51 -19.92
N THR A 92 -30.72 3.62 -20.90
CA THR A 92 -31.78 2.69 -21.34
C THR A 92 -31.92 1.50 -20.39
N ILE A 93 -30.78 0.98 -19.92
CA ILE A 93 -30.69 -0.25 -19.15
C ILE A 93 -29.48 -0.17 -18.22
N TYR A 94 -29.59 -0.74 -17.02
CA TYR A 94 -28.59 -0.67 -15.96
C TYR A 94 -28.15 -2.07 -15.54
N PHE A 95 -26.84 -2.28 -15.50
CA PHE A 95 -26.18 -3.44 -14.91
C PHE A 95 -25.45 -2.94 -13.67
N ILE A 96 -25.87 -3.39 -12.48
CA ILE A 96 -25.39 -2.86 -11.20
C ILE A 96 -24.46 -3.87 -10.53
N TYR A 97 -23.21 -3.48 -10.36
CA TYR A 97 -22.17 -4.29 -9.72
C TYR A 97 -21.67 -3.60 -8.45
N PHE A 98 -21.75 -4.29 -7.32
CA PHE A 98 -21.20 -3.82 -6.05
C PHE A 98 -19.81 -4.39 -5.79
N SER A 99 -18.87 -3.56 -5.30
CA SER A 99 -17.49 -3.99 -5.01
C SER A 99 -17.36 -4.94 -3.81
N ASN A 100 -18.43 -5.05 -3.01
CA ASN A 100 -18.50 -5.83 -1.79
C ASN A 100 -19.93 -6.32 -1.53
N VAL A 101 -20.13 -7.07 -0.44
CA VAL A 101 -21.45 -7.59 -0.04
C VAL A 101 -22.44 -6.44 0.21
N ILE A 102 -23.63 -6.52 -0.38
CA ILE A 102 -24.72 -5.56 -0.19
C ILE A 102 -25.81 -6.14 0.73
N SER A 103 -26.45 -5.26 1.52
CA SER A 103 -27.52 -5.71 2.42
C SER A 103 -28.82 -6.00 1.65
N LYS A 104 -29.59 -7.00 2.11
CA LYS A 104 -30.91 -7.32 1.53
C LYS A 104 -31.89 -6.14 1.59
N SER A 105 -31.76 -5.27 2.60
CA SER A 105 -32.56 -4.05 2.69
C SER A 105 -32.23 -3.05 1.59
N ASP A 106 -30.95 -2.86 1.28
CA ASP A 106 -30.54 -1.94 0.22
C ASP A 106 -30.96 -2.46 -1.15
N VAL A 107 -30.84 -3.78 -1.39
CA VAL A 107 -31.36 -4.41 -2.62
C VAL A 107 -32.87 -4.20 -2.76
N LYS A 108 -33.62 -4.31 -1.66
CA LYS A 108 -35.06 -4.03 -1.67
C LYS A 108 -35.34 -2.56 -2.00
N SER A 109 -34.60 -1.62 -1.43
CA SER A 109 -34.73 -0.20 -1.73
C SER A 109 -34.40 0.15 -3.18
N LEU A 110 -33.44 -0.54 -3.80
CA LEU A 110 -33.15 -0.43 -5.23
C LEU A 110 -34.33 -0.93 -6.08
N ALA A 111 -34.88 -2.09 -5.72
CA ALA A 111 -36.03 -2.66 -6.43
C ALA A 111 -37.28 -1.77 -6.33
N GLU A 112 -37.54 -1.18 -5.16
CA GLU A 112 -38.64 -0.20 -4.96
C GLU A 112 -38.42 1.10 -5.76
N ALA A 113 -37.18 1.46 -6.09
CA ALA A 113 -36.86 2.66 -6.85
C ALA A 113 -36.91 2.47 -8.38
N ASP A 114 -36.83 1.24 -8.87
CA ASP A 114 -36.83 0.91 -10.30
C ASP A 114 -38.25 0.80 -10.88
N GLU A 115 -39.03 1.88 -10.78
CA GLU A 115 -40.40 1.95 -11.31
C GLU A 115 -40.48 1.78 -12.83
N GLN A 116 -39.36 1.98 -13.53
CA GLN A 116 -39.26 1.89 -15.00
C GLN A 116 -38.68 0.54 -15.48
N GLU A 117 -38.41 -0.39 -14.56
CA GLU A 117 -37.87 -1.73 -14.86
C GLU A 117 -36.61 -1.69 -15.75
N VAL A 118 -35.72 -0.73 -15.50
CA VAL A 118 -34.51 -0.54 -16.31
C VAL A 118 -33.32 -1.34 -15.80
N VAL A 119 -33.39 -1.92 -14.59
CA VAL A 119 -32.31 -2.73 -14.03
C VAL A 119 -32.36 -4.13 -14.64
N ALA A 120 -31.31 -4.48 -15.40
CA ALA A 120 -31.15 -5.81 -15.98
C ALA A 120 -30.60 -6.82 -14.96
N GLU A 121 -29.65 -6.37 -14.14
CA GLU A 121 -28.88 -7.27 -13.31
C GLU A 121 -28.27 -6.55 -12.10
N VAL A 122 -28.20 -7.25 -10.97
CA VAL A 122 -27.50 -6.82 -9.76
C VAL A 122 -26.57 -7.94 -9.31
N GLN A 123 -25.27 -7.67 -9.23
CA GLN A 123 -24.24 -8.65 -8.83
C GLN A 123 -23.21 -8.05 -7.86
N GLU A 124 -22.52 -8.93 -7.12
CA GLU A 124 -21.43 -8.57 -6.21
C GLU A 124 -20.09 -9.03 -6.80
N PHE A 125 -19.21 -8.09 -7.16
CA PHE A 125 -17.85 -8.37 -7.63
C PHE A 125 -16.82 -7.85 -6.64
N TYR A 126 -16.08 -8.75 -6.02
CA TYR A 126 -15.19 -8.48 -4.88
C TYR A 126 -13.85 -7.80 -5.24
N GLY A 127 -13.89 -6.76 -6.07
CA GLY A 127 -12.76 -5.91 -6.43
C GLY A 127 -12.66 -4.64 -5.58
N ASP A 128 -12.63 -4.74 -4.24
CA ASP A 128 -12.70 -3.58 -3.33
C ASP A 128 -11.33 -3.04 -2.86
N TYR A 129 -10.32 -3.12 -3.73
CA TYR A 129 -8.93 -2.76 -3.46
C TYR A 129 -8.19 -2.28 -4.73
N ILE A 130 -7.16 -1.46 -4.54
CA ILE A 130 -6.28 -0.96 -5.60
C ILE A 130 -5.20 -2.00 -5.91
N ALA A 131 -5.27 -2.63 -7.08
CA ALA A 131 -4.27 -3.60 -7.53
C ALA A 131 -3.05 -2.87 -8.13
N VAL A 132 -1.97 -2.71 -7.34
CA VAL A 132 -0.80 -1.90 -7.72
C VAL A 132 0.15 -2.68 -8.64
N ASN A 133 0.59 -3.85 -8.19
CA ASN A 133 1.38 -4.81 -8.97
C ASN A 133 0.73 -6.20 -8.81
N PRO A 134 1.08 -7.21 -9.61
CA PRO A 134 0.53 -8.57 -9.46
C PRO A 134 0.60 -9.16 -8.04
N HIS A 135 1.58 -8.76 -7.25
CA HIS A 135 1.83 -9.19 -5.87
C HIS A 135 1.66 -8.06 -4.84
N LEU A 136 1.14 -6.89 -5.22
CA LEU A 136 0.97 -5.73 -4.33
C LEU A 136 -0.42 -5.11 -4.48
N PHE A 137 -1.14 -4.92 -3.38
CA PHE A 137 -2.39 -4.17 -3.35
C PHE A 137 -2.42 -3.11 -2.25
N SER A 138 -3.33 -2.16 -2.36
CA SER A 138 -3.56 -1.08 -1.40
C SER A 138 -5.06 -0.90 -1.15
N LEU A 139 -5.44 -0.51 0.06
CA LEU A 139 -6.81 -0.07 0.35
C LEU A 139 -6.98 1.46 0.22
N ASN A 140 -5.88 2.18 -0.03
CA ASN A 140 -5.82 3.63 -0.12
C ASN A 140 -6.37 4.36 1.13
N ILE A 141 -6.11 3.79 2.30
CA ILE A 141 -6.48 4.30 3.61
C ILE A 141 -5.24 4.92 4.27
N LEU A 142 -5.30 6.23 4.49
CA LEU A 142 -4.34 6.98 5.29
C LEU A 142 -4.99 7.38 6.61
N GLY A 143 -4.28 7.22 7.73
CA GLY A 143 -4.75 7.46 9.09
C GLY A 143 -5.71 6.37 9.56
N CYS A 144 -5.26 5.11 9.58
CA CYS A 144 -6.15 3.98 9.93
C CYS A 144 -6.44 3.87 11.44
N CYS A 145 -5.59 4.47 12.26
CA CYS A 145 -5.64 4.37 13.72
C CYS A 145 -5.67 5.75 14.38
N GLN A 146 -6.37 5.84 15.52
CA GLN A 146 -6.25 6.92 16.49
C GLN A 146 -5.52 6.41 17.73
N GLY A 147 -4.33 6.94 17.97
CA GLY A 147 -3.33 6.38 18.85
C GLY A 147 -2.86 5.03 18.31
N ARG A 148 -3.14 3.97 19.05
CA ARG A 148 -2.88 2.57 18.65
C ARG A 148 -4.15 1.77 18.37
N ASN A 149 -5.30 2.42 18.49
CA ASN A 149 -6.58 1.78 18.30
C ASN A 149 -7.09 2.11 16.90
N TRP A 150 -7.76 1.15 16.28
CA TRP A 150 -8.46 1.40 15.04
C TRP A 150 -9.44 2.56 15.16
N ASP A 151 -9.48 3.41 14.14
CA ASP A 151 -10.70 4.13 13.86
C ASP A 151 -11.79 3.12 13.44
N PRO A 152 -13.01 3.15 14.04
CA PRO A 152 -14.03 2.14 13.76
C PRO A 152 -14.44 2.05 12.29
N ALA A 153 -14.51 3.18 11.59
CA ALA A 153 -14.86 3.21 10.17
C ALA A 153 -13.72 2.60 9.33
N GLN A 154 -12.46 2.90 9.68
CA GLN A 154 -11.30 2.35 8.98
C GLN A 154 -11.11 0.85 9.22
N LEU A 155 -11.43 0.33 10.42
CA LEU A 155 -11.44 -1.11 10.67
C LEU A 155 -12.49 -1.83 9.81
N SER A 156 -13.70 -1.26 9.72
CA SER A 156 -14.77 -1.79 8.87
C SER A 156 -14.35 -1.80 7.40
N ARG A 157 -13.85 -0.67 6.88
CA ARG A 157 -13.33 -0.54 5.51
C ARG A 157 -12.19 -1.51 5.21
N THR A 158 -11.29 -1.69 6.17
CA THR A 158 -10.14 -2.60 6.03
C THR A 158 -10.60 -4.05 6.00
N THR A 159 -11.53 -4.43 6.87
CA THR A 159 -12.13 -5.77 6.91
C THR A 159 -12.86 -6.09 5.60
N GLN A 160 -13.61 -5.13 5.06
CA GLN A 160 -14.28 -5.23 3.76
C GLN A 160 -13.29 -5.45 2.62
N GLY A 161 -12.25 -4.61 2.53
CA GLY A 161 -11.25 -4.70 1.47
C GLY A 161 -10.43 -5.99 1.51
N LEU A 162 -10.05 -6.44 2.72
CA LEU A 162 -9.29 -7.68 2.89
C LEU A 162 -10.16 -8.91 2.59
N THR A 163 -11.43 -8.93 3.02
CA THR A 163 -12.39 -9.97 2.64
C THR A 163 -12.58 -10.02 1.13
N ALA A 164 -12.72 -8.87 0.48
CA ALA A 164 -12.88 -8.79 -0.97
C ALA A 164 -11.65 -9.35 -1.71
N LEU A 165 -10.43 -9.03 -1.24
CA LEU A 165 -9.19 -9.64 -1.74
C LEU A 165 -9.24 -11.17 -1.63
N LEU A 166 -9.60 -11.71 -0.47
CA LEU A 166 -9.67 -13.16 -0.25
C LEU A 166 -10.65 -13.84 -1.21
N LEU A 167 -11.83 -13.24 -1.42
CA LEU A 167 -12.83 -13.73 -2.38
C LEU A 167 -12.32 -13.65 -3.83
N SER A 168 -11.72 -12.52 -4.22
CA SER A 168 -11.18 -12.33 -5.57
C SER A 168 -10.07 -13.33 -5.93
N LEU A 169 -9.27 -13.72 -4.95
CA LEU A 169 -8.20 -14.72 -5.11
C LEU A 169 -8.69 -16.16 -4.86
N LYS A 170 -9.96 -16.34 -4.47
CA LYS A 170 -10.57 -17.61 -4.06
C LYS A 170 -9.74 -18.32 -2.98
N LYS A 171 -9.46 -17.60 -1.88
CA LYS A 171 -8.65 -18.08 -0.74
C LYS A 171 -9.43 -17.99 0.56
N CYS A 172 -9.55 -19.11 1.26
CA CYS A 172 -10.05 -19.16 2.64
C CYS A 172 -8.87 -19.47 3.58
N PRO A 173 -8.25 -18.45 4.20
CA PRO A 173 -6.95 -18.62 4.86
C PRO A 173 -7.05 -19.03 6.33
N MET A 174 -5.99 -19.70 6.80
CA MET A 174 -5.63 -19.67 8.22
C MET A 174 -5.01 -18.31 8.54
N ILE A 175 -5.39 -17.70 9.66
CA ILE A 175 -4.96 -16.34 10.00
C ILE A 175 -3.90 -16.40 11.10
N ARG A 176 -2.75 -15.77 10.86
CA ARG A 176 -1.75 -15.42 11.87
C ARG A 176 -1.67 -13.92 12.00
N TYR A 177 -1.39 -13.43 13.19
CA TYR A 177 -1.27 -12.00 13.45
C TYR A 177 -0.11 -11.72 14.39
N GLN A 178 0.45 -10.51 14.30
CA GLN A 178 1.48 -10.04 15.20
C GLN A 178 0.91 -9.82 16.62
N LEU A 179 1.38 -10.59 17.61
CA LEU A 179 0.84 -10.55 18.98
C LEU A 179 1.04 -9.20 19.68
N SER A 180 2.13 -8.48 19.36
CA SER A 180 2.39 -7.16 19.94
C SER A 180 1.41 -6.07 19.49
N SER A 181 0.60 -6.33 18.46
CA SER A 181 -0.40 -5.40 17.94
C SER A 181 -1.82 -5.88 18.24
N GLU A 182 -2.49 -5.18 19.15
CA GLU A 182 -3.92 -5.38 19.41
C GLU A 182 -4.75 -5.04 18.16
N ALA A 183 -4.30 -4.07 17.36
CA ALA A 183 -4.92 -3.73 16.08
C ALA A 183 -4.88 -4.91 15.10
N ALA A 184 -3.76 -5.64 15.03
CA ALA A 184 -3.60 -6.84 14.20
C ALA A 184 -4.53 -7.96 14.65
N LYS A 185 -4.60 -8.22 15.96
CA LYS A 185 -5.54 -9.20 16.53
C LYS A 185 -7.00 -8.84 16.21
N ARG A 186 -7.37 -7.58 16.40
CA ARG A 186 -8.75 -7.13 16.16
C ARG A 186 -9.16 -7.28 14.69
N LEU A 187 -8.27 -6.92 13.76
CA LEU A 187 -8.52 -7.13 12.34
C LEU A 187 -8.64 -8.62 12.00
N ALA A 188 -7.78 -9.47 12.57
CA ALA A 188 -7.85 -10.92 12.39
C ALA A 188 -9.22 -11.48 12.82
N GLU A 189 -9.71 -11.06 13.99
CA GLU A 189 -11.04 -11.44 14.52
C GLU A 189 -12.17 -10.98 13.59
N CYS A 190 -12.15 -9.73 13.13
CA CYS A 190 -13.17 -9.19 12.24
C CYS A 190 -13.21 -9.93 10.89
N VAL A 191 -12.05 -10.20 10.28
CA VAL A 191 -11.98 -10.99 9.04
C VAL A 191 -12.51 -12.41 9.26
N LYS A 192 -12.14 -13.06 10.37
CA LYS A 192 -12.65 -14.39 10.71
C LYS A 192 -14.15 -14.41 10.93
N GLN A 193 -14.71 -13.39 11.57
CA GLN A 193 -16.14 -13.23 11.74
C GLN A 193 -16.86 -13.14 10.39
N VAL A 194 -16.34 -12.33 9.45
CA VAL A 194 -16.93 -12.24 8.10
C VAL A 194 -16.85 -13.57 7.35
N ILE A 195 -15.70 -14.25 7.36
CA ILE A 195 -15.56 -15.58 6.75
C ILE A 195 -16.56 -16.60 7.34
N THR A 196 -16.84 -16.49 8.64
CA THR A 196 -17.75 -17.42 9.35
C THR A 196 -19.21 -17.09 9.05
N LYS A 197 -19.54 -15.80 8.96
CA LYS A 197 -20.89 -15.32 8.62
C LYS A 197 -21.24 -15.63 7.16
N GLU A 198 -20.32 -15.38 6.25
CA GLU A 198 -20.49 -15.55 4.80
C GLU A 198 -19.84 -16.86 4.30
N TYR A 199 -19.99 -17.95 5.06
CA TYR A 199 -19.24 -19.20 4.83
C TYR A 199 -19.41 -19.78 3.42
N GLU A 200 -20.60 -19.63 2.82
CA GLU A 200 -20.93 -20.11 1.47
C GLU A 200 -20.06 -19.44 0.40
N LEU A 201 -19.74 -18.15 0.57
CA LEU A 201 -18.85 -17.42 -0.35
C LEU A 201 -17.40 -17.92 -0.27
N PHE A 202 -17.02 -18.56 0.84
CA PHE A 202 -15.68 -19.08 1.09
C PHE A 202 -15.55 -20.59 0.86
N GLU A 203 -16.59 -21.25 0.34
CA GLU A 203 -16.57 -22.68 0.00
C GLU A 203 -15.85 -22.94 -1.32
N PHE A 204 -14.52 -22.80 -1.28
CA PHE A 204 -13.65 -23.08 -2.42
C PHE A 204 -13.21 -24.54 -2.46
N ARG A 205 -12.73 -24.99 -3.61
CA ARG A 205 -12.05 -26.29 -3.74
C ARG A 205 -10.91 -26.36 -2.71
N ARG A 206 -10.95 -27.37 -1.83
CA ARG A 206 -9.93 -27.59 -0.81
C ARG A 206 -8.56 -27.80 -1.46
N THR A 207 -7.57 -27.07 -0.97
CA THR A 207 -6.16 -27.27 -1.30
C THR A 207 -5.52 -28.19 -0.27
N GLU A 208 -4.45 -28.92 -0.65
CA GLU A 208 -3.69 -29.77 0.27
C GLU A 208 -3.15 -28.95 1.45
N VAL A 209 -2.58 -27.78 1.15
CA VAL A 209 -2.13 -26.81 2.15
C VAL A 209 -3.07 -25.61 2.12
N PRO A 210 -3.74 -25.26 3.24
CA PRO A 210 -4.59 -24.08 3.27
C PRO A 210 -3.75 -22.80 3.13
N PRO A 211 -4.27 -21.75 2.47
CA PRO A 211 -3.58 -20.48 2.35
C PRO A 211 -3.43 -19.82 3.73
N LEU A 212 -2.47 -18.92 3.87
CA LEU A 212 -2.17 -18.24 5.13
C LEU A 212 -2.28 -16.72 4.96
N LEU A 213 -3.02 -16.07 5.85
CA LEU A 213 -3.07 -14.63 5.99
C LEU A 213 -2.22 -14.22 7.19
N LEU A 214 -1.19 -13.42 6.98
CA LEU A 214 -0.33 -12.86 8.01
C LEU A 214 -0.62 -11.37 8.17
N ILE A 215 -1.11 -10.96 9.33
CA ILE A 215 -1.41 -9.56 9.66
C ILE A 215 -0.29 -8.98 10.51
N LEU A 216 0.32 -7.91 10.00
CA LEU A 216 1.44 -7.18 10.61
C LEU A 216 1.05 -5.74 10.90
N ASP A 217 1.83 -5.07 11.74
CA ASP A 217 1.64 -3.67 12.08
C ASP A 217 2.90 -2.86 11.79
N ARG A 218 2.74 -1.73 11.09
CA ARG A 218 3.83 -0.84 10.69
C ARG A 218 4.63 -0.31 11.88
N CYS A 219 4.06 -0.24 13.07
CA CYS A 219 4.81 0.19 14.25
C CYS A 219 6.01 -0.71 14.59
N ASP A 220 6.02 -1.99 14.15
CA ASP A 220 7.15 -2.89 14.36
C ASP A 220 8.37 -2.54 13.47
N ASP A 221 8.13 -1.94 12.30
CA ASP A 221 9.16 -1.49 11.35
C ASP A 221 8.86 -0.09 10.79
N ALA A 222 9.17 0.92 11.60
CA ALA A 222 9.16 2.33 11.22
C ALA A 222 10.39 2.77 10.40
N ILE A 223 11.36 1.88 10.14
CA ILE A 223 12.62 2.23 9.48
C ILE A 223 12.49 2.15 7.98
N THR A 224 11.97 1.03 7.47
CA THR A 224 11.76 0.82 6.04
C THR A 224 11.11 2.02 5.32
N PRO A 225 9.97 2.57 5.80
CA PRO A 225 9.36 3.73 5.14
C PRO A 225 10.16 5.03 5.26
N LEU A 226 11.14 5.12 6.17
CA LEU A 226 12.01 6.28 6.37
C LEU A 226 13.31 6.19 5.58
N LEU A 227 13.63 5.08 4.91
CA LEU A 227 14.87 4.95 4.15
C LEU A 227 14.72 5.49 2.73
N ASN A 228 15.77 6.14 2.24
CA ASN A 228 15.83 6.56 0.83
C ASN A 228 15.86 5.32 -0.05
N GLN A 229 15.07 5.36 -1.12
CA GLN A 229 14.87 4.22 -2.00
C GLN A 229 15.69 4.39 -3.29
N TRP A 230 16.29 3.29 -3.75
CA TRP A 230 17.24 3.29 -4.87
C TRP A 230 16.84 2.38 -6.02
N THR A 231 15.69 1.72 -5.94
CA THR A 231 15.11 0.98 -7.05
C THR A 231 14.07 1.81 -7.78
N TYR A 232 13.87 1.59 -9.09
CA TYR A 232 13.14 2.55 -9.93
C TYR A 232 11.77 2.95 -9.38
N GLN A 233 10.87 1.98 -9.16
CA GLN A 233 9.51 2.23 -8.68
C GLN A 233 9.52 2.90 -7.29
N ALA A 234 10.35 2.41 -6.38
CA ALA A 234 10.42 2.90 -5.03
C ALA A 234 11.01 4.33 -4.96
N MET A 235 12.06 4.61 -5.75
CA MET A 235 12.69 5.92 -5.84
C MET A 235 11.76 6.97 -6.46
N VAL A 236 11.02 6.60 -7.52
CA VAL A 236 10.03 7.49 -8.12
C VAL A 236 8.92 7.83 -7.12
N HIS A 237 8.40 6.84 -6.39
CA HIS A 237 7.40 7.09 -5.37
C HIS A 237 7.94 7.93 -4.19
N GLU A 238 9.20 7.74 -3.83
CA GLU A 238 9.86 8.50 -2.76
C GLU A 238 10.05 9.97 -3.14
N LEU A 239 10.50 10.25 -4.37
CA LEU A 239 10.85 11.62 -4.79
C LEU A 239 9.68 12.40 -5.38
N LEU A 240 8.83 11.75 -6.17
CA LEU A 240 7.77 12.39 -6.96
C LEU A 240 6.37 12.03 -6.46
N GLY A 241 6.24 10.87 -5.82
CA GLY A 241 4.94 10.32 -5.44
C GLY A 241 4.26 9.65 -6.62
N ILE A 242 3.84 8.41 -6.40
CA ILE A 242 2.99 7.66 -7.34
C ILE A 242 1.61 7.57 -6.70
N ASN A 243 0.60 8.11 -7.37
CA ASN A 243 -0.79 8.03 -6.94
C ASN A 243 -1.60 7.36 -8.05
N ASN A 244 -2.12 6.15 -7.80
CA ASN A 244 -2.84 5.34 -8.79
C ASN A 244 -2.09 5.26 -10.14
N ASN A 245 -0.82 4.85 -10.11
CA ASN A 245 0.07 4.79 -11.27
C ASN A 245 0.34 6.14 -11.97
N ARG A 246 -0.06 7.28 -11.40
CA ARG A 246 0.20 8.61 -11.96
C ARG A 246 1.24 9.37 -11.15
N ILE A 247 2.02 10.18 -11.86
CA ILE A 247 3.00 11.11 -11.29
C ILE A 247 2.68 12.52 -11.76
N ASP A 248 2.65 13.45 -10.82
CA ASP A 248 2.57 14.88 -11.09
C ASP A 248 3.97 15.49 -11.22
N LEU A 249 4.33 15.88 -12.44
CA LEU A 249 5.58 16.57 -12.77
C LEU A 249 5.41 18.08 -12.90
N SER A 250 4.24 18.64 -12.57
CA SER A 250 3.97 20.09 -12.70
C SER A 250 4.97 20.98 -11.93
N ARG A 251 5.62 20.43 -10.90
CA ARG A 251 6.63 21.11 -10.07
C ARG A 251 8.05 21.02 -10.64
N VAL A 252 8.26 20.26 -11.71
CA VAL A 252 9.58 20.08 -12.33
C VAL A 252 9.86 21.26 -13.27
N PRO A 253 10.95 22.03 -13.04
CA PRO A 253 11.30 23.16 -13.90
C PRO A 253 11.54 22.71 -15.36
N GLY A 254 10.94 23.42 -16.32
CA GLY A 254 11.16 23.17 -17.74
C GLY A 254 10.35 22.01 -18.34
N ILE A 255 9.40 21.44 -17.60
CA ILE A 255 8.55 20.35 -18.13
C ILE A 255 7.56 20.87 -19.18
N SER A 256 7.37 20.10 -20.27
CA SER A 256 6.33 20.38 -21.26
C SER A 256 4.94 20.29 -20.62
N LYS A 257 3.96 21.04 -21.14
CA LYS A 257 2.56 20.94 -20.71
C LYS A 257 2.02 19.51 -20.85
N ASP A 258 2.47 18.80 -21.87
CA ASP A 258 2.02 17.43 -22.19
C ASP A 258 2.61 16.37 -21.23
N LEU A 259 3.68 16.71 -20.51
CA LEU A 259 4.36 15.82 -19.55
C LEU A 259 4.07 16.19 -18.09
N ARG A 260 3.06 17.03 -17.83
CA ARG A 260 2.69 17.41 -16.46
C ARG A 260 2.18 16.25 -15.63
N GLU A 261 1.49 15.31 -16.26
CA GLU A 261 1.06 14.07 -15.62
C GLU A 261 1.54 12.89 -16.46
N VAL A 262 2.19 11.93 -15.81
CA VAL A 262 2.73 10.74 -16.48
C VAL A 262 2.17 9.49 -15.81
N VAL A 263 1.72 8.53 -16.62
CA VAL A 263 1.25 7.22 -16.16
C VAL A 263 2.40 6.22 -16.21
N LEU A 264 2.70 5.56 -15.09
CA LEU A 264 3.62 4.44 -14.98
C LEU A 264 2.85 3.12 -14.91
N SER A 265 2.79 2.39 -16.01
CA SER A 265 2.17 1.06 -16.05
C SER A 265 3.12 0.04 -16.65
N ALA A 266 3.44 -1.01 -15.90
CA ALA A 266 4.27 -2.11 -16.39
C ALA A 266 3.59 -2.93 -17.51
N GLU A 267 2.26 -2.82 -17.69
CA GLU A 267 1.57 -3.48 -18.80
C GLU A 267 1.74 -2.73 -20.13
N ASN A 268 1.90 -1.41 -20.08
CA ASN A 268 1.92 -0.54 -21.27
C ASN A 268 3.28 0.10 -21.56
N ASP A 269 4.21 0.05 -20.60
CA ASP A 269 5.57 0.58 -20.72
C ASP A 269 6.59 -0.55 -20.50
N GLU A 270 7.12 -1.07 -21.60
CA GLU A 270 8.11 -2.15 -21.62
C GLU A 270 9.42 -1.73 -20.93
N PHE A 271 9.83 -0.46 -21.07
CA PHE A 271 11.02 0.04 -20.39
C PHE A 271 10.80 0.04 -18.88
N TYR A 272 9.68 0.57 -18.42
CA TYR A 272 9.33 0.56 -17.01
C TYR A 272 9.21 -0.86 -16.47
N ALA A 273 8.53 -1.77 -17.16
CA ALA A 273 8.36 -3.17 -16.76
C ALA A 273 9.71 -3.89 -16.53
N ASN A 274 10.66 -3.67 -17.44
CA ASN A 274 11.98 -4.29 -17.37
C ASN A 274 12.91 -3.65 -16.31
N ASN A 275 12.64 -2.40 -15.93
CA ASN A 275 13.51 -1.62 -15.06
C ASN A 275 12.93 -1.36 -13.66
N MET A 276 11.65 -1.64 -13.41
CA MET A 276 10.93 -1.20 -12.20
C MET A 276 11.59 -1.63 -10.88
N TYR A 277 12.29 -2.76 -10.90
CA TYR A 277 12.96 -3.36 -9.73
C TYR A 277 14.49 -3.25 -9.76
N LEU A 278 15.07 -2.65 -10.80
CA LEU A 278 16.51 -2.46 -10.92
C LEU A 278 16.98 -1.28 -10.07
N ASN A 279 18.25 -1.29 -9.68
CA ASN A 279 18.83 -0.20 -8.92
C ASN A 279 19.21 1.01 -9.80
N PHE A 280 19.37 2.19 -9.21
CA PHE A 280 19.64 3.43 -9.93
C PHE A 280 20.87 3.37 -10.87
N ALA A 281 21.93 2.62 -10.51
CA ALA A 281 23.12 2.48 -11.35
C ALA A 281 22.84 1.63 -12.60
N GLU A 282 22.08 0.55 -12.44
CA GLU A 282 21.61 -0.31 -13.54
C GLU A 282 20.65 0.45 -14.45
N ILE A 283 19.70 1.19 -13.88
CA ILE A 283 18.78 2.04 -14.64
C ILE A 283 19.56 3.08 -15.44
N GLY A 284 20.53 3.77 -14.83
CA GLY A 284 21.36 4.75 -15.54
C GLY A 284 22.12 4.16 -16.72
N SER A 285 22.54 2.89 -16.59
CA SER A 285 23.18 2.15 -17.68
C SER A 285 22.18 1.75 -18.77
N ASN A 286 20.98 1.31 -18.39
CA ASN A 286 19.91 0.96 -19.33
C ASN A 286 19.33 2.19 -20.05
N ILE A 287 19.20 3.34 -19.38
CA ILE A 287 18.87 4.62 -20.00
C ILE A 287 19.98 5.01 -20.98
N LYS A 288 21.26 4.87 -20.60
CA LYS A 288 22.38 5.16 -21.50
C LYS A 288 22.30 4.28 -22.75
N ASN A 289 22.09 2.97 -22.60
CA ASN A 289 21.93 2.02 -23.70
C ASN A 289 20.73 2.37 -24.58
N LEU A 290 19.56 2.62 -23.98
CA LEU A 290 18.36 3.05 -24.68
C LEU A 290 18.61 4.35 -25.46
N MET A 291 19.23 5.33 -24.82
CA MET A 291 19.62 6.58 -25.47
C MET A 291 20.68 6.33 -26.55
N GLU A 292 21.58 5.35 -26.42
CA GLU A 292 22.56 4.99 -27.47
C GLU A 292 21.85 4.33 -28.64
N ASP A 293 20.84 3.51 -28.41
CA ASP A 293 20.02 2.91 -29.47
C ASP A 293 19.12 3.96 -30.16
N PHE A 294 18.59 4.92 -29.40
CA PHE A 294 17.93 6.10 -29.96
C PHE A 294 18.90 7.05 -30.67
N GLN A 295 20.15 7.16 -30.23
CA GLN A 295 21.16 8.06 -30.81
C GLN A 295 22.07 7.39 -31.87
N LYS A 296 22.01 6.07 -32.02
CA LYS A 296 22.35 5.41 -33.29
C LYS A 296 21.43 5.90 -34.42
N LYS A 297 20.31 6.57 -34.08
CA LYS A 297 19.47 7.37 -35.01
C LYS A 297 19.73 8.90 -34.99
N LYS A 298 20.71 9.43 -34.23
CA LYS A 298 21.30 10.81 -34.32
C LYS A 298 22.44 11.05 -33.27
N PRO A 299 23.57 11.74 -33.59
CA PRO A 299 24.83 11.66 -32.82
C PRO A 299 24.85 12.29 -31.41
N LYS A 300 25.68 11.71 -30.52
CA LYS A 300 25.82 11.93 -29.05
C LYS A 300 27.01 12.79 -28.63
N GLU A 301 26.87 13.47 -27.48
CA GLU A 301 27.96 13.74 -26.51
C GLU A 301 27.48 13.46 -25.06
N GLN A 302 28.35 12.93 -24.18
CA GLN A 302 28.04 12.47 -22.81
C GLN A 302 29.19 12.72 -21.82
N GLN A 303 28.88 13.02 -20.55
CA GLN A 303 29.78 12.86 -19.39
C GLN A 303 29.04 12.31 -18.13
N LYS A 304 29.76 11.55 -17.29
CA LYS A 304 29.31 10.84 -16.07
C LYS A 304 29.98 11.40 -14.79
N LEU A 305 29.36 11.18 -13.62
CA LEU A 305 29.82 11.57 -12.27
C LEU A 305 29.67 10.38 -11.28
N GLU A 306 30.56 10.30 -10.28
CA GLU A 306 30.60 9.27 -9.21
C GLU A 306 30.56 9.89 -7.79
N SER A 307 30.35 9.05 -6.75
CA SER A 307 30.02 9.38 -5.34
C SER A 307 30.78 8.51 -4.33
N ILE A 308 31.11 9.00 -3.10
CA ILE A 308 31.65 8.21 -1.96
C ILE A 308 31.26 8.72 -0.52
N ALA A 309 30.80 7.75 0.31
CA ALA A 309 30.92 7.41 1.77
C ALA A 309 30.55 8.32 2.98
N ASP A 310 29.86 7.69 3.96
CA ASP A 310 29.30 8.21 5.23
C ASP A 310 29.82 7.55 6.52
N MET A 311 29.99 8.37 7.57
CA MET A 311 29.71 8.12 9.02
C MET A 311 30.13 9.33 9.88
N LYS A 312 31.19 10.06 9.50
CA LYS A 312 31.44 11.46 9.94
C LYS A 312 30.45 12.48 9.35
N ASN A 313 29.56 12.00 8.49
CA ASN A 313 28.77 12.83 7.60
C ASN A 313 27.45 13.30 8.18
N ILE A 314 26.86 12.67 9.19
CA ILE A 314 25.57 13.13 9.72
C ILE A 314 25.71 14.53 10.34
N LYS A 315 26.72 14.77 11.19
CA LYS A 315 27.00 16.12 11.72
C LYS A 315 27.39 17.12 10.62
N ARG A 316 28.13 16.67 9.60
CA ARG A 316 28.55 17.49 8.44
C ARG A 316 27.39 17.82 7.48
N LEU A 317 26.43 16.90 7.30
CA LEU A 317 25.22 17.05 6.48
C LEU A 317 24.23 17.98 7.18
N LEU A 318 24.10 17.89 8.51
CA LEU A 318 23.35 18.87 9.29
C LEU A 318 23.96 20.27 9.18
N GLN A 319 25.28 20.40 9.01
CA GLN A 319 25.96 21.68 8.74
C GLN A 319 25.95 22.08 7.25
N ASN A 320 25.56 21.20 6.32
CA ASN A 320 25.53 21.49 4.90
C ASN A 320 24.25 22.28 4.55
N PRO A 321 24.35 23.50 3.95
CA PRO A 321 23.19 24.30 3.58
C PRO A 321 22.35 23.66 2.46
N LYS A 322 22.89 22.68 1.71
CA LYS A 322 22.17 21.97 0.64
C LYS A 322 21.22 20.87 1.14
N VAL A 323 21.32 20.47 2.40
CA VAL A 323 20.44 19.44 3.00
C VAL A 323 19.15 20.11 3.44
N THR A 324 18.02 19.61 2.95
CA THR A 324 16.70 20.15 3.29
C THR A 324 16.39 19.98 4.77
N GLU A 325 15.50 20.82 5.32
CA GLU A 325 15.00 20.64 6.68
C GLU A 325 14.41 19.24 6.91
N PHE A 326 13.72 18.72 5.88
CA PHE A 326 13.08 17.41 5.91
C PHE A 326 14.10 16.27 6.02
N ASP A 327 15.15 16.28 5.20
CA ASP A 327 16.19 15.25 5.21
C ASP A 327 17.01 15.29 6.51
N ALA A 328 17.28 16.49 7.02
CA ALA A 328 17.93 16.66 8.32
C ALA A 328 17.11 16.02 9.45
N ALA A 329 15.79 16.26 9.50
CA ALA A 329 14.92 15.66 10.50
C ALA A 329 14.79 14.15 10.32
N ARG A 330 14.69 13.66 9.08
CA ARG A 330 14.64 12.24 8.73
C ARG A 330 15.87 11.47 9.22
N LEU A 331 17.08 12.02 9.05
CA LEU A 331 18.31 11.41 9.58
C LEU A 331 18.27 11.28 11.11
N VAL A 332 17.74 12.29 11.79
CA VAL A 332 17.58 12.26 13.25
C VAL A 332 16.49 11.26 13.68
N MET A 333 15.41 11.08 12.91
CA MET A 333 14.41 10.03 13.16
C MET A 333 15.03 8.63 13.10
N LEU A 334 15.81 8.35 12.04
CA LEU A 334 16.51 7.08 11.88
C LEU A 334 17.51 6.82 13.02
N TYR A 335 18.29 7.84 13.39
CA TYR A 335 19.19 7.76 14.54
C TYR A 335 18.42 7.46 15.83
N ALA A 336 17.30 8.15 16.07
CA ALA A 336 16.51 7.99 17.28
C ALA A 336 15.93 6.57 17.42
N LEU A 337 15.45 5.98 16.32
CA LEU A 337 14.94 4.60 16.30
C LEU A 337 16.04 3.57 16.54
N HIS A 338 17.26 3.82 16.05
CA HIS A 338 18.40 2.91 16.17
C HIS A 338 19.08 2.95 17.54
N TYR A 339 19.34 4.15 18.06
CA TYR A 339 20.15 4.35 19.27
C TYR A 339 19.34 4.65 20.54
N GLU A 340 18.03 4.38 20.55
CA GLU A 340 17.12 4.74 21.66
C GLU A 340 17.64 4.32 23.05
N ARG A 341 18.25 3.14 23.16
CA ARG A 341 18.80 2.58 24.42
C ARG A 341 20.33 2.55 24.48
N HIS A 342 21.03 3.19 23.55
CA HIS A 342 22.49 3.23 23.59
C HIS A 342 22.97 4.10 24.76
N SER A 343 23.99 3.67 25.50
CA SER A 343 24.53 4.40 26.66
C SER A 343 25.02 5.81 26.31
N SER A 344 25.39 6.04 25.04
CA SER A 344 25.77 7.35 24.47
C SER A 344 24.67 8.01 23.62
N ASN A 345 23.39 7.75 23.90
CA ASN A 345 22.27 8.34 23.14
C ASN A 345 22.37 9.87 23.12
N SER A 346 22.66 10.43 21.95
CA SER A 346 22.88 11.85 21.73
C SER A 346 21.63 12.56 21.18
N LEU A 347 20.45 11.96 21.28
CA LEU A 347 19.21 12.51 20.73
C LEU A 347 18.90 13.95 21.22
N PRO A 348 19.04 14.30 22.51
CA PRO A 348 18.86 15.69 22.95
C PRO A 348 19.82 16.67 22.27
N GLY A 349 21.06 16.25 22.05
CA GLY A 349 22.07 17.04 21.32
C GLY A 349 21.70 17.23 19.84
N LEU A 350 21.29 16.16 19.16
CA LEU A 350 20.84 16.23 17.76
C LEU A 350 19.58 17.09 17.59
N MET A 351 18.67 17.08 18.56
CA MET A 351 17.51 17.96 18.58
C MET A 351 17.89 19.44 18.73
N MET A 352 18.95 19.74 19.50
CA MET A 352 19.52 21.08 19.58
C MET A 352 20.19 21.46 18.25
N ASP A 353 20.93 20.55 17.62
CA ASP A 353 21.56 20.79 16.31
C ASP A 353 20.51 21.11 15.22
N LEU A 354 19.36 20.41 15.21
CA LEU A 354 18.24 20.73 14.32
C LEU A 354 17.69 22.14 14.58
N ARG A 355 17.55 22.53 15.85
CA ARG A 355 17.10 23.87 16.24
C ARG A 355 18.09 24.93 15.77
N ASN A 356 19.38 24.70 15.96
CA ASN A 356 20.46 25.62 15.55
C ASN A 356 20.56 25.75 14.02
N LYS A 357 20.26 24.69 13.26
CA LYS A 357 20.14 24.73 11.80
C LYS A 357 18.92 25.54 11.31
N GLY A 358 17.96 25.84 12.19
CA GLY A 358 16.73 26.54 11.84
C GLY A 358 15.61 25.62 11.36
N VAL A 359 15.71 24.30 11.57
CA VAL A 359 14.66 23.35 11.17
C VAL A 359 13.35 23.70 11.87
N SER A 360 12.27 23.84 11.09
CA SER A 360 10.97 24.24 11.60
C SER A 360 10.47 23.31 12.73
N GLU A 361 9.67 23.87 13.64
CA GLU A 361 9.11 23.11 14.77
C GLU A 361 8.27 21.92 14.30
N LYS A 362 7.62 22.05 13.13
CA LYS A 362 6.88 20.99 12.46
C LYS A 362 7.74 19.72 12.30
N TYR A 363 8.93 19.83 11.72
CA TYR A 363 9.80 18.67 11.49
C TYR A 363 10.48 18.17 12.76
N ARG A 364 10.78 19.04 13.72
CA ARG A 364 11.32 18.62 15.02
C ARG A 364 10.32 17.79 15.82
N LYS A 365 9.02 18.14 15.80
CA LYS A 365 7.97 17.34 16.46
C LYS A 365 7.81 15.94 15.88
N LEU A 366 8.04 15.78 14.57
CA LEU A 366 8.00 14.47 13.91
C LEU A 366 9.03 13.49 14.48
N VAL A 367 10.21 13.96 14.90
CA VAL A 367 11.22 13.10 15.51
C VAL A 367 10.66 12.40 16.75
N SER A 368 10.02 13.15 17.65
CA SER A 368 9.39 12.59 18.83
C SER A 368 8.20 11.70 18.48
N ALA A 369 7.36 12.11 17.52
CA ALA A 369 6.20 11.33 17.09
C ALA A 369 6.59 9.97 16.50
N VAL A 370 7.65 9.90 15.69
CA VAL A 370 8.16 8.65 15.11
C VAL A 370 8.71 7.71 16.19
N VAL A 371 9.43 8.22 17.18
CA VAL A 371 9.92 7.40 18.31
C VAL A 371 8.75 6.89 19.15
N GLU A 372 7.71 7.69 19.34
CA GLU A 372 6.50 7.26 20.06
C GLU A 372 5.68 6.23 19.28
N TYR A 373 5.69 6.32 17.95
CA TYR A 373 5.01 5.42 17.04
C TYR A 373 5.73 4.05 16.93
N GLY A 374 7.03 4.04 16.65
CA GLY A 374 7.80 2.82 16.32
C GLY A 374 9.03 2.57 17.19
N GLY A 375 9.16 3.21 18.33
CA GLY A 375 10.27 3.02 19.27
C GLY A 375 10.28 1.63 19.91
N LYS A 376 11.39 1.26 20.55
CA LYS A 376 11.61 -0.04 21.23
C LYS A 376 10.63 -0.32 22.39
N ARG A 377 9.90 0.69 22.89
CA ARG A 377 8.81 0.50 23.86
C ARG A 377 7.53 -0.03 23.22
N VAL A 378 7.40 0.10 21.90
CA VAL A 378 6.22 -0.28 21.12
C VAL A 378 6.47 -1.60 20.40
N ARG A 379 7.66 -1.75 19.83
CA ARG A 379 8.03 -2.91 19.03
C ARG A 379 8.01 -4.19 19.86
N GLY A 380 7.38 -5.23 19.31
CA GLY A 380 7.41 -6.59 19.86
C GLY A 380 8.67 -7.38 19.47
N SER A 381 9.39 -6.91 18.45
CA SER A 381 10.56 -7.53 17.86
C SER A 381 11.82 -6.67 18.05
N ASP A 382 13.00 -7.32 17.99
CA ASP A 382 14.29 -6.61 18.03
C ASP A 382 14.80 -6.41 16.60
N LEU A 383 14.39 -5.27 16.01
CA LEU A 383 14.71 -4.85 14.64
C LEU A 383 16.22 -4.78 14.34
N PHE A 384 17.06 -4.73 15.39
CA PHE A 384 18.51 -4.64 15.31
C PHE A 384 19.22 -5.75 16.09
N SER A 385 18.71 -6.98 15.99
CA SER A 385 19.42 -8.12 16.57
C SER A 385 20.84 -8.19 15.97
N PRO A 386 21.89 -8.38 16.79
CA PRO A 386 23.24 -8.62 16.28
C PRO A 386 23.18 -9.89 15.44
N LYS A 387 23.29 -9.76 14.12
CA LYS A 387 23.45 -10.94 13.26
C LYS A 387 24.75 -11.62 13.67
N ASP A 388 24.71 -12.90 14.01
CA ASP A 388 25.92 -13.69 14.23
C ASP A 388 26.90 -13.46 13.08
N ALA A 389 28.18 -13.26 13.38
CA ALA A 389 29.22 -13.05 12.35
C ALA A 389 29.27 -14.20 11.32
N VAL A 390 28.80 -15.39 11.70
CA VAL A 390 28.64 -16.58 10.84
C VAL A 390 27.43 -16.48 9.89
N ALA A 391 26.35 -15.80 10.30
CA ALA A 391 25.19 -15.53 9.45
C ALA A 391 25.51 -14.46 8.40
N ILE A 392 26.29 -13.43 8.80
CA ILE A 392 26.81 -12.39 7.91
C ILE A 392 27.65 -13.03 6.79
N THR A 393 28.64 -13.86 7.13
CA THR A 393 29.52 -14.54 6.14
C THR A 393 28.77 -15.52 5.23
N LYS A 394 27.69 -16.16 5.71
CA LYS A 394 26.80 -16.97 4.85
C LYS A 394 25.91 -16.13 3.94
N GLN A 395 25.50 -14.93 4.35
CA GLN A 395 24.74 -13.99 3.54
C GLN A 395 25.61 -13.44 2.40
N PHE A 396 26.89 -13.13 2.69
CA PHE A 396 27.92 -12.77 1.71
C PHE A 396 28.19 -13.87 0.65
N LEU A 397 28.06 -15.14 1.00
CA LEU A 397 28.31 -16.26 0.07
C LEU A 397 27.06 -16.71 -0.72
N LYS A 398 25.85 -16.30 -0.31
CA LYS A 398 24.58 -16.70 -0.96
C LYS A 398 23.90 -15.59 -1.76
N GLY A 399 24.50 -14.40 -1.85
CA GLY A 399 24.04 -13.31 -2.70
C GLY A 399 24.07 -13.68 -4.18
N LEU A 400 22.96 -14.22 -4.69
CA LEU A 400 22.74 -14.45 -6.10
C LEU A 400 22.75 -13.11 -6.85
N LYS A 401 23.79 -12.91 -7.67
CA LYS A 401 23.87 -12.02 -8.86
C LYS A 401 23.20 -10.64 -8.74
N GLY A 402 23.93 -9.72 -8.12
CA GLY A 402 23.77 -8.28 -8.24
C GLY A 402 24.96 -7.65 -7.52
N VAL A 403 25.63 -6.66 -8.11
CA VAL A 403 26.78 -6.02 -7.46
C VAL A 403 26.28 -5.40 -6.15
N GLU A 404 26.77 -5.87 -5.01
CA GLU A 404 26.37 -5.34 -3.70
C GLU A 404 26.64 -3.83 -3.66
N ASN A 405 25.58 -3.03 -3.60
CA ASN A 405 25.65 -1.58 -3.54
C ASN A 405 25.50 -1.14 -2.08
N VAL A 406 26.38 -0.24 -1.62
CA VAL A 406 26.33 0.35 -0.26
C VAL A 406 24.97 1.00 0.01
N TYR A 407 24.29 1.49 -1.02
CA TYR A 407 22.98 2.14 -0.92
C TYR A 407 21.78 1.18 -0.75
N THR A 408 21.96 -0.14 -0.95
CA THR A 408 20.89 -1.14 -0.90
C THR A 408 21.15 -2.27 0.09
N GLN A 409 21.91 -1.98 1.16
CA GLN A 409 22.27 -2.97 2.19
C GLN A 409 21.13 -3.27 3.17
N HIS A 410 20.20 -2.33 3.33
CA HIS A 410 19.04 -2.53 4.18
C HIS A 410 18.14 -3.62 3.59
N GLN A 411 17.58 -4.43 4.47
CA GLN A 411 16.61 -5.46 4.12
C GLN A 411 15.41 -5.28 5.05
N PRO A 412 14.19 -5.06 4.51
CA PRO A 412 13.00 -4.87 5.32
C PRO A 412 12.78 -6.02 6.30
N PHE A 413 12.26 -5.69 7.49
CA PHE A 413 11.98 -6.70 8.52
C PHE A 413 11.07 -7.82 8.01
N LEU A 414 10.14 -7.47 7.11
CA LEU A 414 9.25 -8.39 6.42
C LEU A 414 9.99 -9.58 5.76
N HIS A 415 11.20 -9.38 5.24
CA HIS A 415 11.97 -10.46 4.64
C HIS A 415 12.26 -11.58 5.64
N GLU A 416 12.75 -11.23 6.83
CA GLU A 416 13.07 -12.20 7.87
C GLU A 416 11.81 -12.90 8.39
N THR A 417 10.72 -12.14 8.58
CA THR A 417 9.42 -12.69 8.96
C THR A 417 8.93 -13.73 7.94
N LEU A 418 8.99 -13.42 6.65
CA LEU A 418 8.58 -14.33 5.58
C LEU A 418 9.51 -15.53 5.42
N ASP A 419 10.83 -15.34 5.53
CA ASP A 419 11.80 -16.44 5.48
C ASP A 419 11.56 -17.45 6.61
N HIS A 420 11.33 -16.96 7.84
CA HIS A 420 10.97 -17.79 8.97
C HIS A 420 9.60 -18.47 8.77
N LEU A 421 8.61 -17.77 8.20
CA LEU A 421 7.30 -18.37 7.92
C LEU A 421 7.41 -19.51 6.92
N ILE A 422 8.08 -19.28 5.80
CA ILE A 422 8.27 -20.25 4.71
C ILE A 422 9.05 -21.48 5.20
N LYS A 423 9.99 -21.30 6.13
CA LYS A 423 10.78 -22.38 6.72
C LYS A 423 10.11 -23.07 7.93
N GLY A 424 8.89 -22.67 8.31
CA GLY A 424 8.18 -23.21 9.48
C GLY A 424 8.83 -22.85 10.83
N ARG A 425 9.63 -21.76 10.86
CA ARG A 425 10.37 -21.28 12.04
C ARG A 425 9.79 -20.00 12.65
N LEU A 426 8.72 -19.46 12.07
CA LEU A 426 8.08 -18.25 12.60
C LEU A 426 7.43 -18.56 13.95
N LYS A 427 7.96 -17.94 15.01
CA LYS A 427 7.61 -18.25 16.40
C LYS A 427 6.14 -17.95 16.69
N GLU A 428 5.41 -18.93 17.24
CA GLU A 428 3.98 -18.80 17.55
C GLU A 428 3.70 -17.83 18.71
N ASN A 429 4.65 -17.65 19.64
CA ASN A 429 4.51 -16.67 20.73
C ASN A 429 4.61 -15.21 20.24
N LEU A 430 5.12 -14.96 19.04
CA LEU A 430 5.17 -13.64 18.41
C LEU A 430 4.09 -13.49 17.34
N TYR A 431 3.78 -14.57 16.64
CA TYR A 431 2.80 -14.60 15.56
C TYR A 431 1.84 -15.79 15.72
N PRO A 432 0.92 -15.80 16.70
CA PRO A 432 0.04 -16.93 16.92
C PRO A 432 -0.97 -17.11 15.79
N TYR A 433 -1.54 -18.31 15.70
CA TYR A 433 -2.72 -18.58 14.88
C TYR A 433 -3.97 -18.05 15.58
N LEU A 434 -4.93 -17.57 14.79
CA LEU A 434 -6.26 -17.26 15.27
C LEU A 434 -7.09 -18.56 15.37
N GLY A 435 -7.24 -19.07 16.58
CA GLY A 435 -7.95 -20.30 16.88
C GLY A 435 -7.01 -21.50 17.12
N PRO A 436 -7.57 -22.71 17.36
CA PRO A 436 -6.80 -23.87 17.80
C PRO A 436 -6.03 -24.57 16.68
N SER A 437 -6.33 -24.28 15.42
CA SER A 437 -5.73 -24.94 14.27
C SER A 437 -4.38 -24.33 13.91
N THR A 438 -3.37 -25.16 13.68
CA THR A 438 -2.05 -24.76 13.21
C THR A 438 -1.71 -25.42 11.88
N LEU A 439 -0.93 -24.73 11.06
CA LEU A 439 -0.43 -25.27 9.80
C LEU A 439 0.75 -26.22 10.08
N ARG A 440 0.66 -27.46 9.60
CA ARG A 440 1.74 -28.46 9.71
C ARG A 440 2.74 -28.37 8.56
N ASP A 441 2.22 -28.14 7.37
CA ASP A 441 3.00 -28.09 6.14
C ASP A 441 3.52 -26.70 5.82
N ARG A 442 4.50 -26.64 4.92
CA ARG A 442 5.04 -25.37 4.41
C ARG A 442 3.92 -24.58 3.69
N PRO A 443 3.67 -23.31 4.06
CA PRO A 443 2.65 -22.51 3.40
C PRO A 443 3.03 -22.27 1.94
N GLN A 444 2.10 -22.56 1.03
CA GLN A 444 2.27 -22.36 -0.42
C GLN A 444 1.71 -21.01 -0.87
N ASP A 445 0.59 -20.58 -0.26
CA ASP A 445 -0.10 -19.36 -0.58
C ASP A 445 -0.11 -18.45 0.64
N ILE A 446 0.58 -17.30 0.56
CA ILE A 446 0.74 -16.37 1.67
C ILE A 446 0.20 -15.00 1.26
N ILE A 447 -0.70 -14.45 2.08
CA ILE A 447 -1.20 -13.09 1.94
C ILE A 447 -0.67 -12.33 3.16
N VAL A 448 0.04 -11.23 2.94
CA VAL A 448 0.54 -10.35 4.01
C VAL A 448 -0.26 -9.07 3.97
N PHE A 449 -0.79 -8.64 5.12
CA PHE A 449 -1.44 -7.35 5.27
C PHE A 449 -0.75 -6.52 6.35
N VAL A 450 -0.24 -5.34 5.99
CA VAL A 450 0.41 -4.41 6.93
C VAL A 450 -0.53 -3.26 7.30
N ILE A 451 -0.94 -3.23 8.55
CA ILE A 451 -1.69 -2.12 9.16
C ILE A 451 -0.76 -0.91 9.26
N GLY A 452 -1.24 0.27 8.87
CA GLY A 452 -0.37 1.45 8.75
C GLY A 452 0.51 1.43 7.50
N GLY A 453 0.21 0.58 6.52
CA GLY A 453 0.72 0.64 5.16
C GLY A 453 1.96 -0.21 4.87
N ALA A 454 2.08 -0.63 3.61
CA ALA A 454 3.25 -1.31 3.03
C ALA A 454 4.19 -0.30 2.34
N THR A 455 5.33 -0.74 1.85
CA THR A 455 6.29 0.07 1.07
C THR A 455 6.68 -0.63 -0.23
N TYR A 456 7.20 0.11 -1.20
CA TYR A 456 7.73 -0.49 -2.43
C TYR A 456 9.00 -1.32 -2.20
N GLU A 457 9.77 -1.06 -1.13
CA GLU A 457 10.92 -1.89 -0.73
C GLU A 457 10.49 -3.29 -0.27
N GLU A 458 9.39 -3.35 0.51
CA GLU A 458 8.77 -4.60 0.91
C GLU A 458 8.11 -5.32 -0.27
N ALA A 459 7.50 -4.57 -1.19
CA ALA A 459 6.95 -5.15 -2.42
C ALA A 459 8.06 -5.80 -3.27
N LEU A 460 9.22 -5.15 -3.40
CA LEU A 460 10.41 -5.73 -4.05
C LEU A 460 10.90 -6.98 -3.33
N THR A 461 10.89 -6.98 -1.99
CA THR A 461 11.22 -8.16 -1.19
C THR A 461 10.31 -9.34 -1.53
N VAL A 462 8.99 -9.09 -1.61
CA VAL A 462 7.99 -10.10 -1.99
C VAL A 462 8.14 -10.56 -3.43
N TYR A 463 8.43 -9.64 -4.36
CA TYR A 463 8.75 -9.97 -5.75
C TYR A 463 9.94 -10.95 -5.85
N ASN A 464 11.02 -10.65 -5.14
CA ASN A 464 12.22 -11.49 -5.13
C ASN A 464 11.91 -12.87 -4.52
N LEU A 465 11.23 -12.93 -3.38
CA LEU A 465 10.83 -14.19 -2.75
C LEU A 465 9.96 -15.05 -3.66
N ASN A 466 8.98 -14.46 -4.37
CA ASN A 466 8.16 -15.17 -5.35
C ASN A 466 8.97 -15.78 -6.49
N ARG A 467 10.08 -15.16 -6.90
CA ARG A 467 10.96 -15.66 -7.97
C ARG A 467 11.95 -16.71 -7.47
N THR A 468 12.49 -16.54 -6.27
CA THR A 468 13.56 -17.39 -5.74
C THR A 468 13.05 -18.56 -4.91
N THR A 469 11.75 -18.63 -4.67
CA THR A 469 11.14 -19.63 -3.78
C THR A 469 10.07 -20.44 -4.52
N PRO A 470 10.46 -21.45 -5.33
CA PRO A 470 9.51 -22.30 -6.03
C PRO A 470 8.47 -22.94 -5.10
N GLY A 471 7.22 -22.96 -5.54
CA GLY A 471 6.09 -23.51 -4.78
C GLY A 471 5.49 -22.57 -3.74
N VAL A 472 6.02 -21.35 -3.59
CA VAL A 472 5.46 -20.32 -2.70
C VAL A 472 5.01 -19.12 -3.53
N ARG A 473 3.82 -18.60 -3.22
CA ARG A 473 3.22 -17.43 -3.84
C ARG A 473 2.77 -16.47 -2.75
N ILE A 474 3.22 -15.23 -2.85
CA ILE A 474 3.06 -14.21 -1.83
C ILE A 474 2.40 -12.99 -2.46
N VAL A 475 1.35 -12.47 -1.81
CA VAL A 475 0.76 -11.17 -2.11
C VAL A 475 0.90 -10.29 -0.88
N LEU A 476 1.43 -9.08 -1.06
CA LEU A 476 1.53 -8.05 -0.05
C LEU A 476 0.42 -7.02 -0.24
N GLY A 477 -0.12 -6.51 0.85
CA GLY A 477 -0.81 -5.23 0.83
C GLY A 477 -0.78 -4.57 2.18
N GLY A 478 -1.44 -3.43 2.24
CA GLY A 478 -1.60 -2.68 3.47
C GLY A 478 -2.75 -1.69 3.34
N THR A 479 -2.99 -0.95 4.42
CA THR A 479 -3.95 0.16 4.39
C THR A 479 -3.61 1.13 3.27
N THR A 480 -2.32 1.42 3.06
CA THR A 480 -1.80 2.20 1.93
C THR A 480 -0.41 1.69 1.49
N VAL A 481 0.19 2.32 0.48
CA VAL A 481 1.60 2.14 0.11
C VAL A 481 2.33 3.47 0.36
N HIS A 482 3.33 3.42 1.24
CA HIS A 482 4.02 4.59 1.75
C HIS A 482 5.32 4.90 1.00
N ASN A 483 5.52 6.21 0.80
CA ASN A 483 6.84 6.87 0.84
C ASN A 483 7.06 7.50 2.22
N THR A 484 8.24 8.10 2.46
CA THR A 484 8.54 8.76 3.73
C THR A 484 7.54 9.85 4.08
N LYS A 485 7.11 10.65 3.11
CA LYS A 485 6.18 11.76 3.37
C LYS A 485 4.82 11.26 3.88
N SER A 486 4.19 10.35 3.16
CA SER A 486 2.90 9.77 3.54
C SER A 486 2.99 8.95 4.82
N PHE A 487 4.11 8.28 5.08
CA PHE A 487 4.33 7.61 6.37
C PHE A 487 4.35 8.62 7.54
N LEU A 488 5.02 9.76 7.37
CA LEU A 488 5.02 10.80 8.42
C LEU A 488 3.63 11.44 8.60
N GLU A 489 2.83 11.50 7.54
CA GLU A 489 1.41 11.89 7.63
C GLU A 489 0.59 10.86 8.43
N GLU A 490 0.80 9.55 8.22
CA GLU A 490 0.21 8.47 9.02
C GLU A 490 0.57 8.60 10.51
N VAL A 491 1.87 8.79 10.80
CA VAL A 491 2.38 8.97 12.17
C VAL A 491 1.71 10.16 12.85
N LEU A 492 1.53 11.28 12.13
CA LEU A 492 0.83 12.45 12.66
C LEU A 492 -0.67 12.19 12.86
N ALA A 493 -1.33 11.51 11.90
CA ALA A 493 -2.74 11.17 11.96
C ALA A 493 -3.06 10.26 13.15
N SER A 494 -2.10 9.42 13.58
CA SER A 494 -2.24 8.62 14.81
C SER A 494 -2.41 9.48 16.07
N GLY A 495 -2.02 10.75 16.07
CA GLY A 495 -2.22 11.64 17.23
C GLY A 495 -1.46 11.21 18.50
N LEU A 496 -0.50 10.28 18.42
CA LEU A 496 0.28 9.84 19.59
C LEU A 496 1.00 11.02 20.28
N HIS A 497 1.50 11.97 19.49
CA HIS A 497 2.24 13.13 19.99
C HIS A 497 1.40 14.09 20.87
N SER A 498 0.08 14.19 20.70
CA SER A 498 -0.74 15.17 21.44
C SER A 498 -1.01 14.76 22.89
N ARG A 499 -1.04 13.45 23.18
CA ARG A 499 -1.34 12.92 24.53
C ARG A 499 -0.19 13.12 25.54
N SER A 500 1.05 13.25 25.07
CA SER A 500 2.22 13.46 25.94
C SER A 500 2.23 14.83 26.65
N LYS A 501 1.55 15.84 26.09
CA LYS A 501 1.47 17.19 26.69
C LYS A 501 0.36 17.33 27.73
N GLU A 502 -0.76 16.64 27.57
CA GLU A 502 -1.86 16.69 28.56
C GLU A 502 -1.50 15.98 29.86
N SER A 503 -0.80 14.83 29.79
CA SER A 503 -0.32 14.13 30.99
C SER A 503 0.73 14.91 31.78
N SER A 504 1.47 15.80 31.11
CA SER A 504 2.49 16.68 31.72
C SER A 504 1.89 17.92 32.38
N GLN A 505 0.71 18.38 31.97
CA GLN A 505 0.03 19.52 32.61
C GLN A 505 -0.78 19.10 33.84
N VAL A 506 -1.35 17.90 33.86
CA VAL A 506 -2.16 17.41 35.00
C VAL A 506 -1.29 17.17 36.25
N THR A 507 -0.03 16.75 36.09
CA THR A 507 0.90 16.55 37.21
C THR A 507 1.47 17.86 37.78
N SER A 508 1.45 18.95 37.00
CA SER A 508 1.93 20.26 37.47
C SER A 508 0.90 21.03 38.32
N ARG A 509 -0.40 20.72 38.21
CA ARG A 509 -1.46 21.38 38.97
C ARG A 509 -1.76 20.78 40.35
N SER A 510 -1.24 19.59 40.65
CA SER A 510 -1.42 18.93 41.96
C SER A 510 -0.31 19.24 42.97
N ALA A 511 0.76 19.96 42.59
CA ALA A 511 1.90 20.26 43.44
C ALA A 511 1.87 21.65 44.11
N SER A 512 0.82 22.46 43.93
CA SER A 512 0.73 23.82 44.49
C SER A 512 -0.39 24.04 45.51
N ARG A 513 -0.76 23.00 46.26
CA ARG A 513 -1.60 23.13 47.46
C ARG A 513 -1.08 22.22 48.57
N ARG A 514 -0.10 22.72 49.31
CA ARG A 514 0.11 22.43 50.74
C ARG A 514 0.55 23.70 51.43
#